data_AF-A0A412REB1-F1
#
_entry.id   AF-A0A412REB1-F1
#
_cell.length_a   1.000
_cell.length_b   1.000
_cell.length_c   1.000
_cell.angle_alpha   90.00
_cell.angle_beta   90.00
_cell.angle_gamma   90.00
#
_symmetry.space_group_name_H-M   'P 1'
#
loop_
_entity.id
_entity.type
_entity.pdbx_description
1 polymer ?
#
loop_
_entity_poly.entity_id
_entity_poly.type
_entity_poly.pdbx_seq_one_letter_code
_entity_poly.pdbx_strand_id
1 'polypeptide(L)'
;MDLPTLTISAANGWMNQEDRFSGNIAGKEQENYTLLHKGELSYNHGNSKLAKYGTVFSLQSYKEALVPRVYHSFKVEEGSPDFLEYYFATKLPDRELGKLISSGARMDGLLNIGYNEFMGIQMLFPSVEEQKQISNYFRNLDHLITLHQRQHKLHLNMLL
;
A
#
# COMPACT_ATOMS: atom_id res chain seq x y z
N MET A 1 6.18 -15.10 18.28
CA MET A 1 7.00 -14.28 17.37
C MET A 1 6.33 -12.93 17.32
N ASP A 2 7.06 -11.85 17.56
CA ASP A 2 6.51 -10.50 17.40
C ASP A 2 6.31 -10.25 15.90
N LEU A 3 5.07 -9.96 15.50
CA LEU A 3 4.75 -9.63 14.11
C LEU A 3 5.31 -8.24 13.78
N PRO A 4 5.80 -8.02 12.54
CA PRO A 4 6.25 -6.69 12.15
C PRO A 4 5.07 -5.72 12.13
N THR A 5 5.28 -4.52 12.69
CA THR A 5 4.31 -3.44 12.62
C THR A 5 4.68 -2.50 11.47
N LEU A 6 3.81 -2.46 10.45
CA LEU A 6 4.07 -1.72 9.23
C LEU A 6 3.26 -0.43 9.12
N THR A 7 3.71 0.46 8.26
CA THR A 7 3.02 1.67 7.82
C THR A 7 3.25 1.86 6.33
N ILE A 8 2.35 2.60 5.67
CA ILE A 8 2.47 2.94 4.25
C ILE A 8 2.89 4.40 4.12
N SER A 9 3.85 4.66 3.24
CA SER A 9 4.11 5.98 2.70
C SER A 9 3.88 6.01 1.18
N ALA A 10 3.45 7.15 0.65
CA ALA A 10 3.21 7.30 -0.78
C ALA A 10 4.49 7.15 -1.63
N ALA A 11 5.66 7.48 -1.06
CA ALA A 11 6.93 7.44 -1.78
C ALA A 11 7.59 6.05 -1.76
N ASN A 12 7.51 5.34 -0.63
CA ASN A 12 8.29 4.11 -0.40
C ASN A 12 7.42 2.85 -0.20
N GLY A 13 6.10 2.98 -0.22
CA GLY A 13 5.19 1.87 0.09
C GLY A 13 5.31 1.42 1.55
N TRP A 14 5.39 0.11 1.77
CA TRP A 14 5.52 -0.50 3.09
C TRP A 14 6.85 -0.14 3.77
N MET A 15 6.75 0.26 5.04
CA MET A 15 7.88 0.59 5.90
C MET A 15 7.63 0.05 7.31
N ASN A 16 8.67 -0.30 8.07
CA ASN A 16 8.50 -0.52 9.50
C ASN A 16 8.14 0.80 10.17
N GLN A 17 7.25 0.75 11.17
CA GLN A 17 6.89 1.95 11.91
C GLN A 17 8.07 2.56 12.67
N GLU A 18 8.91 1.71 13.29
CA GLU A 18 10.06 2.17 14.07
C GLU A 18 11.04 2.98 13.23
N ASP A 19 11.31 2.53 12.00
CA ASP A 19 12.17 3.22 11.03
C ASP A 19 11.59 4.60 10.63
N ARG A 20 10.26 4.71 10.53
CA ARG A 20 9.59 5.94 10.08
C ARG A 20 9.45 6.99 11.18
N PHE A 21 9.20 6.54 12.40
CA PHE A 21 8.75 7.41 13.49
C PHE A 21 9.77 7.60 14.62
N SER A 22 10.99 7.05 14.47
CA SER A 22 12.04 7.12 15.49
C SER A 22 11.56 6.58 16.86
N GLY A 23 10.69 5.58 16.83
CA GLY A 23 10.02 4.99 17.99
C GLY A 23 8.77 4.21 17.59
N ASN A 24 8.35 3.28 18.47
CA ASN A 24 7.14 2.51 18.25
C ASN A 24 5.90 3.37 18.62
N ILE A 25 5.22 3.93 17.61
CA ILE A 25 3.92 4.63 17.79
C ILE A 25 2.76 3.62 17.93
N ALA A 26 3.00 2.33 17.70
CA ALA A 26 2.09 1.30 18.20
C ALA A 26 2.11 1.33 19.73
N GLY A 27 1.29 2.21 20.31
CA GLY A 27 0.82 2.03 21.68
C GLY A 27 0.42 0.56 21.84
N LYS A 28 0.64 0.01 23.04
CA LYS A 28 0.46 -1.41 23.38
C LYS A 28 -0.94 -1.99 23.12
N GLU A 29 -1.84 -1.23 22.52
CA GLU A 29 -3.22 -1.56 22.23
C GLU A 29 -3.31 -2.22 20.85
N GLN A 30 -3.29 -3.56 20.86
CA GLN A 30 -3.53 -4.40 19.67
C GLN A 30 -4.85 -4.06 18.96
N GLU A 31 -5.81 -3.45 19.65
CA GLU A 31 -7.08 -2.99 19.08
C GLU A 31 -6.90 -1.97 17.95
N ASN A 32 -5.79 -1.22 17.91
CA ASN A 32 -5.54 -0.22 16.86
C ASN A 32 -4.96 -0.82 15.56
N TYR A 33 -4.82 -2.14 15.49
CA TYR A 33 -4.19 -2.84 14.37
C TYR A 33 -5.11 -3.87 13.73
N THR A 34 -4.90 -4.07 12.43
CA THR A 34 -5.44 -5.15 11.63
C THR A 34 -4.30 -6.13 11.32
N LEU A 35 -4.55 -7.43 11.48
CA LEU A 35 -3.64 -8.47 10.99
C LEU A 35 -3.82 -8.58 9.48
N LEU A 36 -2.76 -8.32 8.72
CA LEU A 36 -2.74 -8.42 7.27
C LEU A 36 -1.91 -9.63 6.85
N HIS A 37 -2.45 -10.46 5.96
CA HIS A 37 -1.77 -11.63 5.43
C HIS A 37 -1.13 -11.36 4.07
N LYS A 38 -0.12 -12.16 3.70
CA LYS A 38 0.52 -12.08 2.39
C LYS A 38 -0.51 -12.17 1.26
N GLY A 39 -0.44 -11.26 0.30
CA GLY A 39 -1.36 -11.13 -0.82
C GLY A 39 -2.61 -10.30 -0.52
N GLU A 40 -2.85 -9.92 0.74
CA GLU A 40 -3.88 -8.94 1.07
C GLU A 40 -3.36 -7.51 0.86
N LEU A 41 -4.28 -6.56 0.73
CA LEU A 41 -3.96 -5.16 0.46
C LEU A 41 -4.41 -4.26 1.59
N SER A 42 -3.79 -3.09 1.65
CA SER A 42 -4.23 -2.01 2.51
C SER A 42 -4.23 -0.69 1.78
N TYR A 43 -5.35 0.02 1.89
CA TYR A 43 -5.50 1.38 1.39
C TYR A 43 -5.22 2.38 2.51
N ASN A 44 -4.15 3.16 2.32
CA ASN A 44 -3.86 4.32 3.14
C ASN A 44 -4.48 5.55 2.48
N HIS A 45 -5.57 6.06 3.06
CA HIS A 45 -6.29 7.27 2.61
C HIS A 45 -5.66 8.59 3.08
N GLY A 46 -4.38 8.60 3.42
CA GLY A 46 -3.62 9.81 3.71
C GLY A 46 -3.47 10.70 2.47
N ASN A 47 -3.82 11.98 2.62
CA ASN A 47 -3.66 12.98 1.58
C ASN A 47 -2.21 13.51 1.56
N SER A 48 -1.57 13.50 0.39
CA SER A 48 -0.24 14.06 0.20
C SER A 48 -0.04 14.60 -1.22
N LYS A 49 1.08 15.28 -1.47
CA LYS A 49 1.44 15.75 -2.82
C LYS A 49 1.63 14.62 -3.83
N LEU A 50 2.18 13.48 -3.38
CA LEU A 50 2.43 12.32 -4.24
C LEU A 50 1.17 11.48 -4.47
N ALA A 51 0.31 11.42 -3.44
CA ALA A 51 -0.93 10.65 -3.42
C ALA A 51 -2.07 11.51 -2.89
N LYS A 52 -2.74 12.23 -3.79
CA LYS A 52 -3.85 13.12 -3.42
C LYS A 52 -5.05 12.34 -2.87
N TYR A 53 -5.25 11.11 -3.34
CA TYR A 53 -6.36 10.25 -2.96
C TYR A 53 -5.90 9.00 -2.21
N GLY A 54 -4.72 9.04 -1.59
CA GLY A 54 -4.14 7.89 -0.90
C GLY A 54 -3.48 6.88 -1.82
N THR A 55 -3.03 5.76 -1.25
CA THR A 55 -2.31 4.70 -1.96
C THR A 55 -2.75 3.31 -1.50
N VAL A 56 -2.68 2.34 -2.40
CA VAL A 56 -2.94 0.92 -2.11
C VAL A 56 -1.66 0.13 -2.32
N PHE A 57 -1.33 -0.74 -1.37
CA PHE A 57 -0.22 -1.68 -1.49
C PHE A 57 -0.65 -3.07 -1.04
N SER A 58 -0.16 -4.08 -1.74
CA SER A 58 -0.28 -5.49 -1.37
C SER A 58 0.89 -5.92 -0.48
N LEU A 59 0.64 -6.79 0.49
CA LEU A 59 1.69 -7.33 1.36
C LEU A 59 2.38 -8.50 0.67
N GLN A 60 3.66 -8.34 0.29
CA GLN A 60 4.42 -9.38 -0.39
C GLN A 60 5.62 -9.91 0.43
N SER A 61 6.25 -9.04 1.20
CA SER A 61 7.54 -9.32 1.88
C SER A 61 7.41 -10.11 3.18
N TYR A 62 6.22 -10.15 3.77
CA TYR A 62 5.95 -10.84 5.02
C TYR A 62 4.80 -11.82 4.85
N LYS A 63 4.80 -12.90 5.65
CA LYS A 63 3.65 -13.81 5.73
C LYS A 63 2.46 -13.10 6.37
N GLU A 64 2.72 -12.36 7.44
CA GLU A 64 1.75 -11.66 8.27
C GLU A 64 2.40 -10.37 8.80
N ALA A 65 1.61 -9.31 8.95
CA ALA A 65 2.04 -8.05 9.55
C ALA A 65 0.87 -7.36 10.25
N LEU A 66 1.19 -6.54 11.27
CA LEU A 66 0.23 -5.64 11.89
C LEU A 66 0.22 -4.30 11.15
N VAL A 67 -0.95 -3.84 10.71
CA VAL A 67 -1.13 -2.56 10.01
C VAL A 67 -2.16 -1.70 10.74
N PRO A 68 -2.04 -0.36 10.75
CA PRO A 68 -2.99 0.52 11.41
C PRO A 68 -4.43 0.26 10.96
N ARG A 69 -5.36 0.04 11.91
CA ARG A 69 -6.79 -0.18 11.66
C ARG A 69 -7.44 0.99 10.91
N VAL A 70 -6.85 2.18 11.00
CA VAL A 70 -7.32 3.35 10.26
C VAL A 70 -7.20 3.15 8.75
N TYR A 71 -6.33 2.26 8.26
CA TYR A 71 -6.29 1.87 6.85
C TYR A 71 -7.45 0.93 6.50
N HIS A 72 -7.89 0.99 5.24
CA HIS A 72 -8.88 0.05 4.73
C HIS A 72 -8.15 -1.17 4.18
N SER A 73 -8.00 -2.20 5.01
CA SER A 73 -7.39 -3.47 4.61
C SER A 73 -8.43 -4.44 4.04
N PHE A 74 -8.10 -5.11 2.94
CA PHE A 74 -9.03 -5.97 2.20
C PHE A 74 -8.30 -7.08 1.44
N LYS A 75 -9.04 -8.11 1.05
CA LYS A 75 -8.57 -9.22 0.22
C LYS A 75 -9.26 -9.22 -1.14
N VAL A 76 -8.57 -9.76 -2.14
CA VAL A 76 -9.11 -9.97 -3.49
C VAL A 76 -9.62 -11.41 -3.56
N GLU A 77 -10.93 -11.59 -3.76
CA GLU A 77 -11.51 -12.92 -3.94
C GLU A 77 -11.20 -13.50 -5.33
N GLU A 78 -11.23 -12.65 -6.36
CA GLU A 78 -10.94 -13.01 -7.75
C GLU A 78 -10.11 -11.93 -8.43
N GLY A 79 -9.00 -12.31 -9.07
CA GLY A 79 -8.07 -11.38 -9.72
C GLY A 79 -6.65 -11.43 -9.16
N SER A 80 -5.88 -10.37 -9.39
CA SER A 80 -4.51 -10.22 -8.89
C SER A 80 -4.40 -9.03 -7.91
N PRO A 81 -4.03 -9.25 -6.63
CA PRO A 81 -3.70 -8.19 -5.68
C PRO A 81 -2.63 -7.23 -6.21
N ASP A 82 -1.59 -7.78 -6.83
CA ASP A 82 -0.49 -6.98 -7.38
C ASP A 82 -0.96 -6.10 -8.54
N PHE A 83 -1.88 -6.61 -9.35
CA PHE A 83 -2.50 -5.79 -10.40
C PHE A 83 -3.25 -4.60 -9.81
N LEU A 84 -4.01 -4.80 -8.72
CA LEU A 84 -4.71 -3.69 -8.06
C LEU A 84 -3.72 -2.66 -7.53
N GLU A 85 -2.63 -3.06 -6.88
CA GLU A 85 -1.57 -2.13 -6.46
C GLU A 85 -1.07 -1.28 -7.63
N TYR A 86 -0.71 -1.90 -8.76
CA TYR A 86 -0.29 -1.15 -9.96
C TYR A 86 -1.41 -0.29 -10.55
N TYR A 87 -2.66 -0.78 -10.55
CA TYR A 87 -3.81 -0.03 -11.04
C TYR A 87 -4.02 1.26 -10.25
N PHE A 88 -3.93 1.21 -8.92
CA PHE A 88 -3.95 2.41 -8.08
C PHE A 88 -2.74 3.32 -8.32
N ALA A 89 -1.55 2.75 -8.56
CA ALA A 89 -0.35 3.53 -8.91
C ALA A 89 -0.51 4.34 -10.21
N THR A 90 -1.36 3.90 -11.15
CA THR A 90 -1.68 4.65 -12.38
C THR A 90 -2.50 5.92 -12.15
N LYS A 91 -3.11 6.09 -10.97
CA LYS A 91 -4.06 7.17 -10.62
C LYS A 91 -5.37 7.14 -11.40
N LEU A 92 -5.66 6.09 -12.19
CA LEU A 92 -6.97 5.92 -12.82
C LEU A 92 -8.13 5.88 -11.81
N PRO A 93 -8.01 5.22 -10.63
CA PRO A 93 -9.07 5.24 -9.61
C PRO A 93 -9.35 6.61 -8.99
N ASP A 94 -8.42 7.58 -9.09
CA ASP A 94 -8.52 8.90 -8.44
C ASP A 94 -9.81 9.63 -8.81
N ARG A 95 -10.31 9.43 -10.04
CA ARG A 95 -11.57 10.03 -10.48
C ARG A 95 -12.76 9.55 -9.64
N GLU A 96 -12.82 8.27 -9.32
CA GLU A 96 -13.92 7.70 -8.54
C GLU A 96 -13.73 7.99 -7.04
N LEU A 97 -12.51 7.91 -6.53
CA LEU A 97 -12.19 8.31 -5.15
C LEU A 97 -12.53 9.79 -4.91
N GLY A 98 -12.28 10.65 -5.90
CA GLY A 98 -12.60 12.08 -5.85
C GLY A 98 -14.09 12.37 -5.70
N LYS A 99 -14.98 11.49 -6.17
CA LYS A 99 -16.44 11.64 -6.02
C LYS A 99 -16.91 11.38 -4.59
N LEU A 100 -16.15 10.61 -3.81
CA LEU A 100 -16.48 10.29 -2.42
C LEU A 100 -16.12 11.42 -1.46
N ILE A 101 -15.27 12.35 -1.89
CA ILE A 101 -14.74 13.39 -1.03
C ILE A 101 -15.65 14.61 -1.04
N SER A 102 -16.34 14.84 0.08
CA SER A 102 -17.22 15.99 0.31
C SER A 102 -16.49 17.22 0.89
N SER A 103 -15.27 17.04 1.41
CA SER A 103 -14.50 18.08 2.12
C SER A 103 -12.99 17.80 2.04
N GLY A 104 -12.14 18.78 2.35
CA GLY A 104 -10.70 18.59 2.41
C GLY A 104 -10.25 17.50 3.40
N ALA A 105 -8.96 17.18 3.41
CA ALA A 105 -8.41 16.25 4.40
C ALA A 105 -8.71 16.73 5.83
N ARG A 106 -8.95 15.77 6.72
CA ARG A 106 -9.14 16.01 8.16
C ARG A 106 -7.86 16.59 8.78
N MET A 107 -7.95 17.05 10.03
CA MET A 107 -6.79 17.59 10.78
C MET A 107 -5.65 16.58 10.93
N ASP A 108 -5.93 15.28 10.90
CA ASP A 108 -4.94 14.20 10.92
C ASP A 108 -4.34 13.87 9.53
N GLY A 109 -4.70 14.62 8.49
CA GLY A 109 -4.23 14.45 7.12
C GLY A 109 -4.92 13.31 6.34
N LEU A 110 -5.91 12.65 6.93
CA LEU A 110 -6.66 11.55 6.31
C LEU A 110 -7.88 12.07 5.55
N LEU A 111 -8.25 11.38 4.47
CA LEU A 111 -9.46 11.69 3.69
C LEU A 111 -10.70 11.07 4.35
N ASN A 112 -11.85 11.74 4.20
CA ASN A 112 -13.15 11.24 4.66
C ASN A 112 -13.72 10.21 3.68
N ILE A 113 -13.03 9.10 3.48
CA ILE A 113 -13.49 7.97 2.65
C ILE A 113 -13.76 6.79 3.57
N GLY A 114 -15.01 6.37 3.71
CA GLY A 114 -15.37 5.18 4.48
C GLY A 114 -14.98 3.88 3.78
N TYR A 115 -14.83 2.80 4.56
CA TYR A 115 -14.46 1.48 4.02
C TYR A 115 -15.43 1.00 2.94
N ASN A 116 -16.74 1.04 3.22
CA ASN A 116 -17.77 0.57 2.26
C ASN A 116 -17.82 1.42 0.99
N GLU A 117 -17.59 2.74 1.10
CA GLU A 117 -17.55 3.64 -0.06
C GLU A 117 -16.33 3.35 -0.92
N PHE A 118 -15.16 3.16 -0.29
CA PHE A 118 -13.95 2.73 -0.98
C PHE A 118 -14.14 1.38 -1.70
N MET A 119 -14.73 0.39 -1.04
CA MET A 119 -15.01 -0.91 -1.65
C MET A 119 -16.03 -0.85 -2.79
N GLY A 120 -16.84 0.22 -2.85
CA GLY A 120 -17.87 0.43 -3.86
C GLY A 120 -17.42 1.22 -5.11
N ILE A 121 -16.16 1.68 -5.17
CA ILE A 121 -15.69 2.43 -6.34
C ILE A 121 -15.74 1.58 -7.61
N GLN A 122 -16.08 2.24 -8.72
CA GLN A 122 -16.17 1.56 -10.01
C GLN A 122 -14.80 1.53 -10.67
N MET A 123 -14.34 0.36 -11.08
CA MET A 123 -13.07 0.19 -11.78
C MET A 123 -13.27 -0.63 -13.04
N LEU A 124 -12.47 -0.33 -14.07
CA LEU A 124 -12.47 -1.07 -15.32
C LEU A 124 -11.29 -2.02 -15.30
N PHE A 125 -11.58 -3.31 -15.26
CA PHE A 125 -10.58 -4.36 -15.18
C PHE A 125 -10.51 -5.19 -16.46
N PRO A 126 -9.29 -5.60 -16.86
CA PRO A 126 -9.13 -6.64 -17.86
C PRO A 126 -9.47 -8.01 -17.25
N SER A 127 -9.42 -9.07 -18.07
CA SER A 127 -9.64 -10.43 -17.59
C SER A 127 -8.66 -10.82 -16.48
N VAL A 128 -9.04 -11.75 -15.60
CA VAL A 128 -8.18 -12.23 -14.50
C VAL A 128 -6.83 -12.72 -15.02
N GLU A 129 -6.81 -13.36 -16.19
CA GLU A 129 -5.58 -13.85 -16.82
C GLU A 129 -4.66 -12.69 -17.24
N GLU A 130 -5.21 -11.65 -17.86
CA GLU A 130 -4.45 -10.44 -18.20
C GLU A 130 -3.94 -9.71 -16.96
N GLN A 131 -4.75 -9.62 -15.89
CA GLN A 131 -4.30 -9.03 -14.62
C GLN A 131 -3.07 -9.75 -14.08
N LYS A 132 -3.06 -11.09 -14.11
CA LYS A 132 -1.90 -11.90 -13.70
C LYS A 132 -0.68 -11.65 -14.58
N GLN A 133 -0.85 -11.63 -15.90
CA GLN A 133 0.26 -11.39 -16.82
C GLN A 133 0.88 -10.00 -16.63
N ILE A 134 0.05 -8.96 -16.53
CA ILE A 134 0.48 -7.57 -16.30
C ILE A 134 1.21 -7.45 -14.96
N SER A 135 0.59 -7.95 -13.88
CA SER A 135 1.20 -7.85 -12.55
C SER A 135 2.50 -8.62 -12.42
N ASN A 136 2.58 -9.84 -12.97
CA ASN A 136 3.83 -10.61 -12.99
C ASN A 136 4.94 -9.88 -13.77
N TYR A 137 4.61 -9.25 -14.90
CA TYR A 137 5.57 -8.49 -15.68
C TYR A 137 6.16 -7.33 -14.87
N PHE A 138 5.30 -6.49 -14.26
CA PHE A 138 5.78 -5.37 -13.45
C PHE A 138 6.49 -5.81 -12.17
N ARG A 139 6.06 -6.88 -11.52
CA ARG A 139 6.77 -7.44 -10.36
C ARG A 139 8.18 -7.91 -10.71
N ASN A 140 8.34 -8.54 -11.87
CA ASN A 140 9.66 -8.95 -12.36
C ASN A 140 10.55 -7.72 -12.61
N LEU A 141 10.01 -6.65 -13.20
CA LEU A 141 10.74 -5.39 -13.39
C LEU A 141 11.14 -4.76 -12.06
N ASP A 142 10.23 -4.65 -11.09
CA ASP A 142 10.51 -4.11 -9.76
C ASP A 142 11.60 -4.93 -9.04
N HIS A 143 11.57 -6.26 -9.17
CA HIS A 143 12.59 -7.14 -8.63
C HIS A 143 13.97 -6.85 -9.25
N LEU A 144 14.05 -6.71 -10.58
CA LEU A 144 15.30 -6.39 -11.27
C LEU A 144 15.83 -5.00 -10.87
N ILE A 145 14.96 -3.99 -10.80
CA ILE A 145 15.33 -2.65 -10.33
C ILE A 145 15.89 -2.71 -8.90
N THR A 146 15.20 -3.41 -8.01
CA THR A 146 15.63 -3.57 -6.61
C THR A 146 16.99 -4.26 -6.52
N LEU A 147 17.23 -5.30 -7.31
CA LEU A 147 18.50 -6.00 -7.35
C LEU A 147 19.64 -5.08 -7.81
N HIS A 148 19.43 -4.31 -8.88
CA HIS A 148 20.42 -3.37 -9.39
C HIS A 148 20.70 -2.22 -8.41
N GLN A 149 19.68 -1.65 -7.77
CA GLN A 149 19.87 -0.62 -6.75
C GLN A 149 20.68 -1.13 -5.56
N ARG A 150 20.44 -2.38 -5.12
CA ARG A 150 21.22 -3.02 -4.06
C ARG A 150 22.68 -3.21 -4.46
N GLN A 151 22.94 -3.68 -5.68
CA GLN A 151 24.31 -3.83 -6.20
C GLN A 151 25.04 -2.48 -6.22
N HIS A 152 24.39 -1.42 -6.71
CA HIS A 152 24.96 -0.08 -6.75
C HIS A 152 25.28 0.44 -5.34
N LYS A 153 24.36 0.26 -4.37
CA LYS A 153 24.58 0.66 -2.97
C LYS A 153 25.77 -0.09 -2.34
N LEU A 154 25.89 -1.39 -2.59
CA LEU A 154 27.02 -2.18 -2.10
C LEU A 154 28.34 -1.72 -2.72
N HIS A 155 28.35 -1.39 -4.01
CA HIS A 155 29.55 -0.88 -4.68
C HIS A 155 30.00 0.46 -4.10
N LEU A 156 29.07 1.41 -3.90
CA LEU A 156 29.38 2.70 -3.26
C LEU A 156 29.95 2.52 -1.85
N ASN A 157 29.40 1.60 -1.07
CA ASN A 157 29.88 1.32 0.29
C ASN A 157 31.28 0.67 0.32
N MET A 158 31.78 0.11 -0.78
CA MET A 158 33.15 -0.41 -0.86
C MET A 158 34.18 0.66 -1.25
N LEU A 159 33.73 1.81 -1.76
CA LEU A 159 34.59 2.92 -2.19
C LEU A 159 34.76 4.02 -1.13
N LEU A 160 34.01 3.94 -0.03
CA LEU A 160 34.02 4.85 1.11
C LEU A 160 34.57 4.13 2.35
#